data_AF-A0A4J1YRR6-F1
#
_entry.id   AF-A0A4J1YRR6-F1
#
_cell.length_a   1.000
_cell.length_b   1.000
_cell.length_c   1.000
_cell.angle_alpha   90.00
_cell.angle_beta   90.00
_cell.angle_gamma   90.00
#
_symmetry.space_group_name_H-M   'P 1'
#
loop_
_entity.id
_entity.type
_entity.pdbx_description
1 polymer ?
#
loop_
_entity_poly.entity_id
_entity_poly.type
_entity_poly.pdbx_seq_one_letter_code
_entity_poly.pdbx_strand_id
1 'polypeptide(L)'
;MNTVKNKQEILEAFRENPDMMAILTIIRDLGLKDSWLAAGSVRNFIWNLLSDKSPFDHETDIDVIFFDPDFSYEETLLLEKKL
;
A
#
# COMPACT_ATOMS: atom_id res chain seq x y z
N MET A 1 24.96 4.10 -4.99
CA MET A 1 24.00 3.05 -4.59
C MET A 1 23.75 3.20 -3.10
N ASN A 2 22.61 3.76 -2.71
CA ASN A 2 22.17 3.69 -1.31
C ASN A 2 21.80 2.25 -1.06
N THR A 3 22.66 1.52 -0.35
CA THR A 3 22.40 0.12 -0.06
C THR A 3 21.40 0.08 1.08
N VAL A 4 20.11 0.05 0.74
CA VAL A 4 19.04 -0.21 1.70
C VAL A 4 19.22 -1.66 2.19
N LYS A 5 19.53 -1.85 3.48
CA LYS A 5 19.93 -3.15 4.04
C LYS A 5 19.03 -3.64 5.17
N ASN A 6 18.18 -2.79 5.71
CA ASN A 6 17.38 -3.13 6.88
C ASN A 6 15.98 -2.52 6.83
N LYS A 7 15.12 -2.97 7.75
CA LYS A 7 13.75 -2.52 7.88
C LYS A 7 13.62 -1.00 8.07
N GLN A 8 14.53 -0.37 8.82
CA GLN A 8 14.42 1.05 9.13
C GLN A 8 14.63 1.91 7.88
N GLU A 9 15.65 1.61 7.09
CA GLU A 9 15.94 2.30 5.83
C GLU A 9 14.81 2.11 4.81
N ILE A 10 14.19 0.92 4.77
CA ILE A 10 13.00 0.67 3.94
C ILE A 10 11.84 1.55 4.38
N LEU A 11 11.58 1.64 5.69
CA LEU A 11 10.48 2.46 6.21
C LEU A 11 10.72 3.95 5.99
N GLU A 12 11.97 4.41 6.01
CA GLU A 12 12.33 5.79 5.66
C GLU A 12 12.07 6.07 4.19
N ALA A 13 12.57 5.23 3.28
CA ALA A 13 12.30 5.36 1.85
C ALA A 13 10.80 5.31 1.53
N PHE A 14 10.04 4.47 2.23
CA PHE A 14 8.58 4.40 2.10
C PHE A 14 7.91 5.72 2.51
N ARG A 15 8.30 6.31 3.64
CA ARG A 15 7.76 7.58 4.13
C ARG A 15 8.14 8.78 3.25
N GLU A 16 9.31 8.73 2.63
CA GLU A 16 9.78 9.76 1.70
C GLU A 16 9.10 9.68 0.33
N ASN A 17 8.52 8.52 -0.02
CA ASN A 17 7.78 8.37 -1.27
C ASN A 17 6.37 9.00 -1.15
N PRO A 18 6.08 10.08 -1.91
CA PRO A 18 4.81 10.80 -1.79
C PRO A 18 3.61 9.97 -2.24
N ASP A 19 3.76 9.11 -3.24
CA ASP A 19 2.67 8.28 -3.76
C ASP A 19 2.26 7.22 -2.74
N MET A 20 3.22 6.52 -2.13
CA MET A 20 2.95 5.55 -1.06
C MET A 20 2.29 6.21 0.15
N MET A 21 2.74 7.41 0.52
CA MET A 21 2.12 8.18 1.62
C MET A 21 0.72 8.68 1.27
N ALA A 22 0.46 9.03 0.01
CA ALA A 22 -0.88 9.36 -0.47
C ALA A 22 -1.82 8.14 -0.39
N ILE A 23 -1.37 6.97 -0.85
CA ILE A 23 -2.13 5.71 -0.76
C ILE A 23 -2.47 5.37 0.70
N LEU A 24 -1.49 5.41 1.60
CA LEU A 24 -1.75 5.15 3.04
C LEU A 24 -2.71 6.18 3.65
N THR A 25 -2.60 7.44 3.24
CA THR A 25 -3.52 8.51 3.69
C THR A 25 -4.94 8.24 3.23
N ILE A 26 -5.13 7.87 1.96
CA ILE A 26 -6.44 7.51 1.41
C ILE A 26 -7.02 6.31 2.16
N ILE A 27 -6.27 5.22 2.32
CA ILE A 27 -6.73 4.01 3.03
C ILE A 27 -7.15 4.34 4.47
N ARG A 28 -6.35 5.14 5.19
CA ARG A 28 -6.69 5.61 6.53
C ARG A 28 -8.01 6.39 6.54
N ASP A 29 -8.19 7.28 5.57
CA ASP A 29 -9.35 8.18 5.50
C ASP A 29 -10.63 7.47 4.99
N LEU A 30 -10.52 6.27 4.41
CA LEU A 30 -11.69 5.42 4.10
C LEU A 30 -12.42 4.93 5.35
N GLY A 31 -11.76 4.90 6.51
CA GLY A 31 -12.38 4.51 7.77
C GLY A 31 -12.82 3.04 7.85
N LEU A 32 -12.27 2.17 7.00
CA LEU A 32 -12.54 0.74 7.02
C LEU A 32 -11.93 0.07 8.27
N LYS A 33 -12.70 -0.79 8.94
CA LYS A 33 -12.23 -1.53 10.12
C LYS A 33 -11.11 -2.50 9.72
N ASP A 34 -10.07 -2.55 10.56
CA ASP A 34 -8.93 -3.45 10.41
C ASP A 34 -8.35 -3.46 8.99
N SER A 35 -8.17 -2.26 8.42
CA SER A 35 -7.72 -2.08 7.03
C SER A 35 -6.22 -1.80 6.92
N TRP A 36 -5.59 -2.41 5.91
CA TRP A 36 -4.14 -2.40 5.72
C TRP A 36 -3.77 -2.41 4.25
N LEU A 37 -2.71 -1.68 3.89
CA LEU A 37 -1.97 -1.91 2.66
C LEU A 37 -1.07 -3.14 2.87
N ALA A 38 -1.20 -4.15 2.01
CA ALA A 38 -0.58 -5.46 2.26
C ALA A 38 0.08 -6.06 1.01
N ALA A 39 0.50 -7.32 1.14
CA ALA A 39 0.89 -8.23 0.07
C ALA A 39 1.78 -7.61 -1.03
N GLY A 40 1.31 -7.63 -2.28
CA GLY A 40 2.03 -7.20 -3.47
C GLY A 40 2.39 -5.72 -3.42
N SER A 41 1.50 -4.85 -2.96
CA SER A 41 1.79 -3.40 -2.92
C SER A 41 2.96 -3.05 -2.01
N VAL A 42 3.02 -3.65 -0.82
CA VAL A 42 4.17 -3.42 0.10
C VAL A 42 5.43 -4.07 -0.45
N ARG A 43 5.33 -5.32 -0.93
CA ARG A 43 6.47 -6.08 -1.43
C ARG A 43 7.08 -5.45 -2.69
N ASN A 44 6.26 -5.00 -3.63
CA ASN A 44 6.69 -4.42 -4.91
C ASN A 44 7.55 -3.18 -4.65
N PHE A 45 7.11 -2.30 -3.74
CA PHE A 45 7.90 -1.14 -3.33
C PHE A 45 9.29 -1.53 -2.84
N ILE A 46 9.35 -2.49 -1.92
CA ILE A 46 10.60 -2.96 -1.31
C ILE A 46 11.50 -3.62 -2.36
N TRP A 47 10.94 -4.49 -3.20
CA TRP A 47 11.72 -5.21 -4.21
C TRP A 47 12.28 -4.29 -5.29
N ASN A 48 11.49 -3.31 -5.75
CA ASN A 48 11.95 -2.33 -6.72
C ASN A 48 13.06 -1.46 -6.12
N LEU A 49 12.88 -0.99 -4.88
CA LEU A 49 13.89 -0.23 -4.14
C LEU A 49 15.22 -1.01 -4.01
N LEU A 50 15.16 -2.30 -3.69
CA LEU A 50 16.34 -3.16 -3.54
C LEU A 50 16.98 -3.59 -4.88
N SER A 51 16.27 -3.38 -6.00
CA SER A 51 16.71 -3.77 -7.35
C SER A 51 17.10 -2.58 -8.22
N ASP A 52 17.35 -1.41 -7.62
CA ASP A 52 17.67 -0.14 -8.31
C ASP A 52 16.62 0.26 -9.38
N LYS A 53 15.34 -0.05 -9.13
CA LYS A 53 14.18 0.38 -9.96
C LYS A 53 13.43 1.52 -9.26
N SER A 54 12.51 2.17 -9.99
CA SER A 54 11.55 3.09 -9.37
C SER A 54 10.80 2.36 -8.25
N PRO A 55 10.90 2.80 -6.98
CA PRO A 55 10.27 2.09 -5.88
C PRO A 55 8.77 1.96 -6.08
N PHE A 56 8.10 3.04 -6.48
CA PHE A 56 6.68 2.99 -6.83
C PHE A 56 6.49 2.78 -8.33
N ASP A 57 5.55 1.91 -8.67
CA ASP A 57 5.17 1.56 -10.04
C ASP A 57 3.65 1.72 -10.20
N HIS A 58 3.25 2.74 -10.96
CA HIS A 58 1.86 3.10 -11.19
C HIS A 58 1.10 2.08 -12.07
N GLU A 59 1.80 1.12 -12.69
CA GLU A 59 1.18 0.07 -13.50
C GLU A 59 0.83 -1.18 -12.69
N THR A 60 1.15 -1.19 -11.39
CA THR A 60 0.85 -2.32 -10.49
C THR A 60 -0.41 -2.09 -9.65
N ASP A 61 -1.03 -3.20 -9.24
CA ASP A 61 -2.23 -3.22 -8.42
C ASP A 61 -1.97 -2.83 -6.95
N ILE A 62 -3.03 -2.34 -6.29
CA ILE A 62 -3.01 -1.93 -4.88
C ILE A 62 -3.84 -2.91 -4.03
N ASP A 63 -3.16 -3.71 -3.20
CA ASP A 63 -3.70 -4.66 -2.25
C ASP A 63 -4.14 -3.96 -0.96
N VAL A 64 -5.43 -3.62 -0.88
CA VAL A 64 -6.08 -3.15 0.34
C VAL A 64 -6.95 -4.26 0.91
N ILE A 65 -6.58 -4.77 2.08
CA ILE A 65 -7.39 -5.75 2.82
C ILE A 65 -8.06 -5.08 4.01
N PHE A 66 -9.25 -5.54 4.38
CA PHE A 66 -9.93 -5.10 5.58
C PHE A 66 -10.76 -6.24 6.16
N PHE A 67 -11.12 -6.14 7.45
CA PHE A 67 -12.02 -7.09 8.09
C PHE A 67 -13.12 -6.36 8.86
N ASP A 68 -14.35 -6.53 8.38
CA ASP A 68 -15.55 -6.02 9.04
C ASP A 68 -16.69 -7.03 8.87
N PRO A 69 -17.10 -7.76 9.93
CA PRO A 69 -18.18 -8.75 9.83
C PRO A 69 -19.56 -8.11 9.59
N ASP A 70 -19.69 -6.80 9.84
CA ASP A 70 -20.92 -6.06 9.60
C ASP A 70 -21.00 -5.50 8.17
N PHE A 71 -19.90 -5.59 7.40
CA PHE A 71 -19.81 -5.07 6.04
C PHE A 71 -20.14 -6.16 5.03
N SER A 72 -21.20 -5.95 4.26
CA SER A 72 -21.70 -6.98 3.35
C SER A 72 -20.78 -7.19 2.15
N TYR A 73 -20.94 -8.35 1.50
CA TYR A 73 -20.24 -8.64 0.24
C TYR A 73 -20.63 -7.63 -0.86
N GLU A 74 -21.90 -7.22 -0.92
CA GLU A 74 -22.36 -6.23 -1.91
C GLU A 74 -21.75 -4.85 -1.65
N GLU A 75 -21.72 -4.39 -0.40
CA GLU A 75 -21.05 -3.14 -0.02
C GLU A 75 -19.55 -3.17 -0.37
N THR A 76 -18.89 -4.33 -0.21
CA THR A 76 -17.49 -4.53 -0.62
C THR A 76 -17.31 -4.25 -2.12
N LEU A 77 -18.14 -4.85 -2.97
CA LEU A 77 -18.07 -4.66 -4.42
C LEU A 77 -18.44 -3.23 -4.86
N LEU A 78 -19.37 -2.59 -4.15
CA LEU A 78 -19.75 -1.20 -4.42
C LEU A 78 -18.65 -0.22 -4.04
N LEU A 79 -17.96 -0.48 -2.92
CA LEU A 79 -16.81 0.31 -2.50
C LEU A 79 -15.65 0.17 -3.47
N GLU A 80 -15.31 -1.06 -3.87
CA GLU A 80 -14.23 -1.32 -4.84
C GLU A 80 -14.42 -0.53 -6.14
N LYS A 81 -15.64 -0.49 -6.68
CA LYS A 81 -15.95 0.27 -7.91
C LYS A 81 -15.90 1.79 -7.76
N LYS A 82 -15.96 2.29 -6.52
CA LYS A 82 -15.94 3.73 -6.21
C LYS A 82 -14.50 4.24 -6.08
N LEU A 83 -13.54 3.36 -5.77
CA LEU A 83 -12.11 3.65 -5.74
C LEU A 83 -11.55 3.75 -7.16
#